data_AF-A0A7S1IF01-F1
#
_entry.id   AF-A0A7S1IF01-F1
#
_cell.length_a   1.000
_cell.length_b   1.000
_cell.length_c   1.000
_cell.angle_alpha   90.00
_cell.angle_beta   90.00
_cell.angle_gamma   90.00
#
_symmetry.space_group_name_H-M   'P 1'
#
loop_
_entity.id
_entity.type
_entity.pdbx_description
1 polymer ?
#
loop_
_entity_poly.entity_id
_entity_poly.type
_entity_poly.pdbx_seq_one_letter_code
_entity_poly.pdbx_strand_id
1 'polypeptide(L)'
;QVLISTDEEDQWIIKVLIRETRAPELGDKFSSRHGQKGVCGLIQPAPDMPFNDLGMNPDLIMNPHGFPSRMTVGKMIELLAGKAGVLEGKLKYGTAFGGDKVADCGQILVQHGFNYHGKDQLYSGITGEPLEAYVFMGPVYYQKLKHMVLDKMHARGRGPCSAMTRQPTEGRSRDGGLRLGEMERDCLIGHGASNLLKERLMHSSDAFDTDVCRACGLIGYSGWCQYCKSRKDVVTIKIPYACKLLFQEMMAMNIVPRLSLQAL
;
A
#
# COMPACT_ATOMS: atom_id res chain seq x y z
N GLN A 1 25.67 11.88 10.48
CA GLN A 1 26.67 12.97 10.25
C GLN A 1 25.96 14.30 10.50
N VAL A 2 26.64 15.27 11.09
CA VAL A 2 26.07 16.60 11.36
C VAL A 2 26.92 17.62 10.60
N LEU A 3 26.28 18.40 9.74
CA LEU A 3 26.89 19.50 9.02
C LEU A 3 26.40 20.80 9.64
N ILE A 4 27.33 21.66 10.03
CA ILE A 4 27.07 23.01 10.49
C ILE A 4 27.63 23.95 9.43
N SER A 5 26.79 24.84 8.90
CA SER A 5 27.16 25.85 7.92
C SER A 5 26.51 27.16 8.33
N THR A 6 27.06 28.28 7.87
CA THR A 6 26.38 29.57 7.88
C THR A 6 25.83 29.88 6.49
N ASP A 7 24.75 30.64 6.42
CA ASP A 7 24.23 31.24 5.18
C ASP A 7 24.94 32.57 4.88
N GLU A 8 24.64 33.20 3.74
CA GLU A 8 25.17 34.52 3.34
C GLU A 8 24.77 35.64 4.33
N GLU A 9 23.68 35.45 5.09
CA GLU A 9 23.21 36.36 6.15
C GLU A 9 23.74 36.03 7.55
N ASP A 10 24.81 35.23 7.67
CA ASP A 10 25.39 34.74 8.93
C ASP A 10 24.41 33.91 9.80
N GLN A 11 23.31 33.43 9.23
CA GLN A 11 22.37 32.52 9.91
C GLN A 11 22.91 31.09 9.95
N TRP A 12 22.79 30.45 11.11
CA TRP A 12 23.32 29.10 11.31
C TRP A 12 22.36 28.05 10.74
N ILE A 13 22.86 27.20 9.85
CA ILE A 13 22.14 26.06 9.27
C ILE A 13 22.77 24.77 9.77
N ILE A 14 21.95 23.93 10.42
CA ILE A 14 22.38 22.61 10.91
C ILE A 14 21.63 21.54 10.13
N LYS A 15 22.37 20.72 9.37
CA LYS A 15 21.83 19.56 8.64
C LYS A 15 22.25 18.27 9.33
N VAL A 16 21.27 17.47 9.75
CA VAL A 16 21.50 16.18 10.41
C VAL A 16 21.13 15.05 9.46
N LEU A 17 22.12 14.22 9.10
CA LEU A 17 21.89 12.99 8.32
C LEU A 17 21.65 11.81 9.26
N ILE A 18 20.41 11.29 9.23
CA ILE A 18 19.97 10.10 9.95
C ILE A 18 20.06 8.90 9.00
N ARG A 19 20.57 7.76 9.49
CA ARG A 19 20.66 6.51 8.75
C ARG A 19 20.01 5.39 9.54
N GLU A 20 19.19 4.60 8.86
CA GLU A 20 18.55 3.41 9.40
C GLU A 20 18.81 2.24 8.45
N THR A 21 19.30 1.11 8.98
CA THR A 21 19.54 -0.11 8.20
C THR A 21 18.35 -1.04 8.39
N ARG A 22 17.69 -1.42 7.29
CA ARG A 22 16.50 -2.28 7.32
C ARG A 22 16.72 -3.56 6.52
N ALA A 23 16.55 -4.70 7.19
CA ALA A 23 16.53 -6.00 6.54
C ALA A 23 15.23 -6.18 5.73
N PRO A 24 15.22 -7.01 4.67
CA PRO A 24 13.98 -7.42 4.02
C PRO A 24 13.02 -8.13 4.96
N GLU A 25 11.76 -7.72 4.92
CA GLU A 25 10.67 -8.31 5.71
C GLU A 25 9.45 -8.66 4.85
N LEU A 26 8.46 -9.32 5.45
CA LEU A 26 7.22 -9.69 4.76
C LEU A 26 6.51 -8.43 4.25
N GLY A 27 6.09 -8.43 2.99
CA GLY A 27 5.44 -7.28 2.35
C GLY A 27 6.40 -6.31 1.63
N ASP A 28 7.72 -6.43 1.82
CA ASP A 28 8.69 -5.65 1.03
C ASP A 28 8.59 -5.99 -0.46
N LYS A 29 8.71 -4.96 -1.30
CA LYS A 29 8.52 -5.10 -2.74
C LYS A 29 9.84 -5.31 -3.49
N PHE A 30 9.86 -6.33 -4.34
CA PHE A 30 10.95 -6.66 -5.26
C PHE A 30 10.46 -6.62 -6.70
N SER A 31 11.39 -6.50 -7.65
CA SER A 31 11.10 -6.58 -9.07
C SER A 31 12.22 -7.32 -9.78
N SER A 32 11.88 -8.17 -10.75
CA SER A 32 12.87 -8.52 -11.78
C SER A 32 12.94 -7.40 -12.83
N ARG A 33 13.95 -7.47 -13.70
CA ARG A 33 14.15 -6.51 -14.80
C ARG A 33 13.09 -6.57 -15.91
N HIS A 34 12.08 -7.44 -15.78
CA HIS A 34 11.03 -7.69 -16.77
C HIS A 34 9.65 -7.19 -16.33
N GLY A 35 9.60 -6.19 -15.43
CA GLY A 35 8.34 -5.65 -14.92
C GLY A 35 7.55 -6.58 -13.99
N GLN A 36 8.10 -7.76 -13.67
CA GLN A 36 7.51 -8.72 -12.74
C GLN A 36 7.78 -8.26 -11.30
N LYS A 37 6.91 -7.37 -10.81
CA LYS A 37 6.92 -6.89 -9.42
C LYS A 37 6.18 -7.88 -8.52
N GLY A 38 6.75 -8.14 -7.35
CA GLY A 38 6.17 -9.01 -6.33
C GLY A 38 6.47 -8.49 -4.92
N VAL A 39 5.70 -8.94 -3.95
CA VAL A 39 5.97 -8.69 -2.52
C VAL A 39 6.50 -9.96 -1.88
N CYS A 40 7.32 -9.83 -0.84
CA CYS A 40 7.74 -10.97 -0.03
C CYS A 40 6.52 -11.56 0.71
N GLY A 41 6.11 -12.77 0.32
CA GLY A 41 4.95 -13.46 0.90
C GLY A 41 5.29 -14.40 2.06
N LEU A 42 6.48 -15.00 2.02
CA LEU A 42 6.97 -15.95 3.02
C LEU A 42 8.50 -15.87 3.07
N ILE A 43 9.06 -15.95 4.27
CA ILE A 43 10.50 -16.09 4.49
C ILE A 43 10.71 -17.47 5.11
N GLN A 44 11.33 -18.37 4.36
CA GLN A 44 11.56 -19.74 4.79
C GLN A 44 13.02 -19.92 5.23
N PRO A 45 13.29 -20.71 6.29
CA PRO A 45 14.63 -21.16 6.61
C PRO A 45 15.27 -21.96 5.47
N ALA A 46 16.60 -21.86 5.34
CA ALA A 46 17.36 -22.59 4.32
C ALA A 46 17.15 -24.12 4.30
N PRO A 47 16.98 -24.83 5.45
CA PRO A 47 16.77 -26.28 5.45
C PRO A 47 15.49 -26.75 4.77
N ASP A 48 14.43 -25.94 4.80
CA ASP A 48 13.13 -26.32 4.23
C ASP A 48 13.04 -25.98 2.73
N MET A 49 14.03 -25.24 2.21
CA MET A 49 14.08 -24.88 0.80
C MET A 49 14.50 -26.10 -0.04
N PRO A 50 13.97 -26.23 -1.27
CA PRO A 50 14.38 -27.31 -2.14
C PRO A 50 15.84 -27.12 -2.56
N PHE A 51 16.57 -28.24 -2.69
CA PHE A 51 18.00 -28.23 -3.03
C PHE A 51 18.28 -29.18 -4.20
N ASN A 52 19.37 -28.94 -4.93
CA ASN A 52 19.82 -29.83 -6.01
C ASN A 52 20.93 -30.79 -5.55
N ASP A 53 21.41 -31.67 -6.44
CA ASP A 53 22.49 -32.64 -6.13
C ASP A 53 23.80 -31.98 -5.67
N LEU A 54 24.01 -30.70 -6.00
CA LEU A 54 25.18 -29.91 -5.59
C LEU A 54 24.96 -29.16 -4.25
N GLY A 55 23.79 -29.31 -3.64
CA GLY A 55 23.40 -28.62 -2.40
C GLY A 55 22.98 -27.16 -2.58
N MET A 56 22.78 -26.69 -3.82
CA MET A 56 22.29 -25.34 -4.09
C MET A 56 20.80 -25.24 -3.77
N ASN A 57 20.44 -24.28 -2.93
CA ASN A 57 19.07 -23.88 -2.63
C ASN A 57 18.79 -22.47 -3.20
N PRO A 58 17.54 -22.16 -3.59
CA PRO A 58 17.22 -20.86 -4.19
C PRO A 58 17.08 -19.77 -3.12
N ASP A 59 17.54 -18.56 -3.43
CA ASP A 59 17.27 -17.38 -2.59
C ASP A 59 15.81 -16.90 -2.69
N LEU A 60 15.20 -17.07 -3.87
CA LEU A 60 13.85 -16.60 -4.18
C LEU A 60 13.13 -17.61 -5.08
N ILE A 61 11.93 -18.01 -4.66
CA ILE A 61 11.04 -18.86 -5.46
C ILE A 61 9.99 -17.98 -6.14
N MET A 62 9.89 -18.08 -7.46
CA MET A 62 8.89 -17.37 -8.25
C MET A 62 7.83 -18.36 -8.76
N ASN A 63 6.56 -17.99 -8.58
CA ASN A 63 5.44 -18.75 -9.11
C ASN A 63 5.41 -18.72 -10.66
N PRO A 64 5.31 -19.89 -11.34
CA PRO A 64 5.23 -19.97 -12.80
C PRO A 64 3.97 -19.32 -13.40
N HIS A 65 2.89 -19.12 -12.62
CA HIS A 65 1.65 -18.52 -13.13
C HIS A 65 1.82 -17.07 -13.65
N GLY A 66 2.92 -16.39 -13.30
CA GLY A 66 3.22 -15.06 -13.80
C GLY A 66 3.71 -15.02 -15.26
N PHE A 67 4.07 -16.16 -15.87
CA PHE A 67 4.65 -16.20 -17.22
C PHE A 67 3.60 -16.28 -18.35
N PRO A 68 2.58 -17.17 -18.31
CA PRO A 68 1.68 -17.37 -19.46
C PRO A 68 0.91 -16.11 -19.86
N SER A 69 0.39 -15.36 -18.89
CA SER A 69 -0.42 -14.16 -19.16
C SER A 69 0.41 -12.94 -19.53
N ARG A 70 1.62 -12.80 -18.95
CA ARG A 70 2.49 -11.63 -19.16
C ARG A 70 3.48 -11.81 -20.30
N MET A 71 3.65 -13.04 -20.79
CA MET A 71 4.52 -13.40 -21.91
C MET A 71 5.97 -12.88 -21.75
N THR A 72 6.48 -12.81 -20.52
CA THR A 72 7.84 -12.34 -20.23
C THR A 72 8.89 -13.43 -20.49
N VAL A 73 9.00 -13.86 -21.75
CA VAL A 73 9.94 -14.91 -22.21
C VAL A 73 11.39 -14.49 -21.99
N GLY A 74 11.69 -13.20 -22.09
CA GLY A 74 13.03 -12.65 -21.85
C GLY A 74 13.61 -13.01 -20.47
N LYS A 75 12.76 -13.17 -19.45
CA LYS A 75 13.20 -13.61 -18.11
C LYS A 75 13.66 -15.07 -18.09
N MET A 76 13.04 -15.92 -18.90
CA MET A 76 13.47 -17.32 -19.04
C MET A 76 14.82 -17.40 -19.77
N ILE A 77 15.01 -16.57 -20.80
CA ILE A 77 16.28 -16.47 -21.52
C ILE A 77 17.39 -15.90 -20.62
N GLU A 78 17.09 -14.86 -19.82
CA GLU A 78 18.02 -14.28 -18.84
C GLU A 78 18.54 -15.33 -17.85
N LEU A 79 17.65 -16.17 -17.30
CA LEU A 79 18.03 -17.23 -16.36
C LEU A 79 18.99 -18.23 -17.02
N LEU A 80 18.69 -18.65 -18.25
CA LEU A 80 19.50 -19.63 -18.97
C LEU A 80 20.88 -19.06 -19.34
N ALA A 81 20.92 -17.84 -19.88
CA ALA A 81 22.16 -17.15 -20.21
C ALA A 81 22.97 -16.83 -18.96
N GLY A 82 22.32 -16.43 -17.86
CA GLY A 82 22.97 -16.18 -16.57
C GLY A 82 23.63 -17.44 -16.01
N LYS A 83 22.93 -18.58 -16.06
CA LYS A 83 23.47 -19.87 -15.61
C LYS A 83 24.68 -20.30 -16.45
N ALA A 84 24.56 -20.25 -17.79
CA ALA A 84 25.67 -20.56 -18.68
C ALA A 84 26.86 -19.61 -18.50
N GLY A 85 26.61 -18.32 -18.28
CA GLY A 85 27.65 -17.31 -18.06
C GLY A 85 28.46 -17.53 -16.79
N VAL A 86 27.79 -17.85 -15.67
CA VAL A 86 28.47 -18.12 -14.38
C VAL A 86 29.36 -19.37 -14.48
N LEU A 87 28.91 -20.41 -15.18
CA LEU A 87 29.70 -21.64 -15.36
C LEU A 87 30.94 -21.42 -16.22
N GLU A 88 30.84 -20.60 -17.27
CA GLU A 88 31.97 -20.26 -18.15
C GLU A 88 32.88 -19.14 -17.57
N GLY A 89 32.45 -18.46 -16.50
CA GLY A 89 33.12 -17.28 -15.95
C GLY A 89 33.00 -16.03 -16.83
N LYS A 90 31.94 -15.93 -17.66
CA LYS A 90 31.71 -14.82 -18.60
C LYS A 90 30.37 -14.13 -18.36
N LEU A 91 30.35 -12.80 -18.50
CA LEU A 91 29.11 -12.04 -18.55
C LEU A 91 28.49 -12.19 -19.94
N LYS A 92 27.26 -12.71 -19.99
CA LYS A 92 26.47 -12.84 -21.23
C LYS A 92 25.72 -11.55 -21.53
N TYR A 93 25.45 -11.31 -22.82
CA TYR A 93 24.78 -10.11 -23.31
C TYR A 93 23.36 -10.42 -23.78
N GLY A 94 22.39 -9.66 -23.27
CA GLY A 94 20.99 -9.67 -23.71
C GLY A 94 20.59 -8.33 -24.33
N THR A 95 21.41 -7.79 -25.24
CA THR A 95 21.15 -6.51 -25.91
C THR A 95 19.94 -6.60 -26.85
N ALA A 96 19.22 -5.48 -27.01
CA ALA A 96 18.05 -5.44 -27.88
C ALA A 96 18.43 -5.82 -29.32
N PHE A 97 17.58 -6.63 -29.98
CA PHE A 97 17.78 -7.14 -31.35
C PHE A 97 19.06 -7.96 -31.58
N GLY A 98 19.70 -8.41 -30.50
CA GLY A 98 20.91 -9.24 -30.55
C GLY A 98 21.10 -10.01 -29.25
N GLY A 99 22.36 -10.18 -28.87
CA GLY A 99 22.75 -10.92 -27.67
C GLY A 99 23.04 -12.41 -27.93
N ASP A 100 23.39 -13.09 -26.84
CA ASP A 100 23.74 -14.50 -26.86
C ASP A 100 22.51 -15.38 -27.16
N LYS A 101 22.69 -16.37 -28.04
CA LYS A 101 21.60 -17.25 -28.48
C LYS A 101 21.35 -18.36 -27.46
N VAL A 102 20.08 -18.72 -27.31
CA VAL A 102 19.60 -19.79 -26.42
C VAL A 102 20.27 -21.14 -26.74
N ALA A 103 20.48 -21.44 -28.03
CA ALA A 103 21.10 -22.69 -28.45
C ALA A 103 22.55 -22.83 -27.95
N ASP A 104 23.33 -21.75 -28.05
CA ASP A 104 24.74 -21.71 -27.62
C ASP A 104 24.83 -21.84 -26.10
N CYS A 105 23.95 -21.14 -25.37
CA CYS A 105 23.83 -21.27 -23.92
C CYS A 105 23.45 -22.71 -23.49
N GLY A 106 22.54 -23.36 -24.21
CA GLY A 106 22.16 -24.75 -23.96
C GLY A 106 23.33 -25.72 -24.11
N GLN A 107 24.19 -25.53 -25.13
CA GLN A 107 25.39 -26.34 -25.32
C GLN A 107 26.40 -26.15 -24.18
N ILE A 108 26.60 -24.92 -23.71
CA ILE A 108 27.47 -24.62 -22.56
C ILE A 108 26.96 -25.32 -21.30
N LEU A 109 25.65 -25.32 -21.05
CA LEU A 109 25.06 -26.03 -19.92
C LEU A 109 25.35 -27.54 -19.97
N VAL A 110 25.19 -28.16 -21.14
CA VAL A 110 25.47 -29.60 -21.34
C VAL A 110 26.94 -29.92 -21.12
N GLN A 111 27.87 -29.07 -21.58
CA GLN A 111 29.31 -29.25 -21.36
C GLN A 111 29.68 -29.27 -19.88
N HIS A 112 28.91 -28.58 -19.04
CA HIS A 112 29.10 -28.53 -17.58
C HIS A 112 28.19 -29.50 -16.82
N GLY A 113 27.55 -30.46 -17.51
CA GLY A 113 26.72 -31.50 -16.90
C GLY A 113 25.32 -31.05 -16.49
N PHE A 114 24.87 -29.87 -16.90
CA PHE A 114 23.50 -29.39 -16.67
C PHE A 114 22.59 -29.68 -17.86
N ASN A 115 21.28 -29.66 -17.61
CA ASN A 115 20.28 -29.79 -18.67
C ASN A 115 20.33 -28.59 -19.63
N TYR A 116 20.20 -28.84 -20.93
CA TYR A 116 20.17 -27.82 -21.99
C TYR A 116 19.01 -26.83 -21.83
N HIS A 117 17.91 -27.23 -21.18
CA HIS A 117 16.79 -26.35 -20.84
C HIS A 117 16.94 -25.61 -19.50
N GLY A 118 18.03 -25.79 -18.76
CA GLY A 118 18.25 -25.18 -17.45
C GLY A 118 17.28 -25.66 -16.35
N LYS A 119 16.56 -26.76 -16.58
CA LYS A 119 15.72 -27.41 -15.57
C LYS A 119 16.52 -28.48 -14.84
N ASP A 120 16.55 -28.38 -13.51
CA ASP A 120 17.27 -29.29 -12.63
C ASP A 120 16.27 -30.17 -11.85
N GLN A 121 16.74 -31.35 -11.44
CA GLN A 121 16.03 -32.15 -10.45
C GLN A 121 16.31 -31.55 -9.06
N LEU A 122 15.26 -31.23 -8.30
CA LEU A 122 15.38 -30.78 -6.93
C LEU A 122 14.75 -31.80 -5.98
N TYR A 123 15.19 -31.77 -4.74
CA TYR A 123 14.62 -32.53 -3.62
C TYR A 123 13.91 -31.57 -2.68
N SER A 124 12.82 -32.05 -2.09
CA SER A 124 12.05 -31.33 -1.08
C SER A 124 12.86 -31.21 0.21
N GLY A 125 13.09 -29.99 0.70
CA GLY A 125 13.75 -29.78 2.00
C GLY A 125 12.91 -30.28 3.20
N ILE A 126 11.60 -30.41 3.00
CA ILE A 126 10.65 -30.82 4.06
C ILE A 126 10.56 -32.35 4.16
N THR A 127 10.45 -33.04 3.03
CA THR A 127 10.22 -34.50 2.99
C THR A 127 11.47 -35.30 2.62
N GLY A 128 12.48 -34.66 2.01
CA GLY A 128 13.68 -35.31 1.48
C GLY A 128 13.47 -36.04 0.15
N GLU A 129 12.23 -36.13 -0.34
CA GLU A 129 11.90 -36.81 -1.59
C GLU A 129 12.20 -35.95 -2.82
N PRO A 130 12.53 -36.56 -3.98
CA PRO A 130 12.67 -35.82 -5.24
C PRO A 130 11.32 -35.22 -5.66
N LEU A 131 11.34 -33.97 -6.13
CA LEU A 131 10.14 -33.34 -6.69
C LEU A 131 9.73 -34.04 -7.99
N GLU A 132 8.42 -34.24 -8.19
CA GLU A 132 7.89 -34.93 -9.38
C GLU A 132 8.21 -34.20 -10.70
N ALA A 133 8.36 -32.87 -10.66
CA ALA A 133 8.64 -32.04 -11.82
C ALA A 133 10.03 -31.40 -11.72
N TYR A 134 10.72 -31.33 -12.86
CA TYR A 134 11.96 -30.58 -12.98
C TYR A 134 11.73 -29.08 -12.77
N VAL A 135 12.55 -28.48 -11.92
CA VAL A 135 12.43 -27.06 -11.54
C VAL A 135 13.41 -26.24 -12.37
N PHE A 136 12.91 -25.14 -12.93
CA PHE A 136 13.74 -24.20 -13.67
C PHE A 136 14.52 -23.31 -12.69
N MET A 137 15.83 -23.53 -12.59
CA MET A 137 16.69 -22.92 -11.57
C MET A 137 17.93 -22.29 -12.20
N GLY A 138 18.22 -21.05 -11.80
CA GLY A 138 19.43 -20.31 -12.16
C GLY A 138 19.38 -18.85 -11.70
N PRO A 139 20.48 -18.11 -11.91
CA PRO A 139 20.60 -16.75 -11.42
C PRO A 139 19.72 -15.78 -12.24
N VAL A 140 18.97 -14.94 -11.52
CA VAL A 140 18.16 -13.87 -12.12
C VAL A 140 18.40 -12.59 -11.34
N TYR A 141 18.56 -11.47 -12.05
CA TYR A 141 18.77 -10.19 -11.39
C TYR A 141 17.47 -9.64 -10.81
N TYR A 142 17.42 -9.53 -9.49
CA TYR A 142 16.33 -8.88 -8.75
C TYR A 142 16.75 -7.55 -8.16
N GLN A 143 15.80 -6.60 -8.16
CA GLN A 143 15.95 -5.27 -7.61
C GLN A 143 14.99 -5.11 -6.43
N LYS A 144 15.50 -4.69 -5.27
CA LYS A 144 14.67 -4.26 -4.14
C LYS A 144 14.11 -2.86 -4.43
N LEU A 145 12.81 -2.67 -4.26
CA LEU A 145 12.15 -1.39 -4.52
C LEU A 145 11.99 -0.56 -3.23
N LYS A 146 11.87 0.76 -3.38
CA LYS A 146 11.66 1.69 -2.26
C LYS A 146 10.37 1.50 -1.45
N HIS A 147 9.44 0.68 -1.94
CA HIS A 147 8.14 0.47 -1.29
C HIS A 147 8.26 -0.63 -0.23
N MET A 148 8.70 -0.23 0.97
CA MET A 148 8.80 -1.10 2.14
C MET A 148 7.51 -1.05 2.97
N VAL A 149 7.20 -2.14 3.67
CA VAL A 149 5.96 -2.25 4.45
C VAL A 149 5.97 -1.36 5.70
N LEU A 150 7.12 -1.22 6.36
CA LEU A 150 7.30 -0.33 7.52
C LEU A 150 6.93 1.12 7.16
N ASP A 151 7.36 1.57 5.98
CA ASP A 151 7.00 2.86 5.41
C ASP A 151 5.58 2.93 4.87
N LYS A 152 4.74 1.91 5.06
CA LYS A 152 3.33 1.88 4.62
C LYS A 152 2.33 1.56 5.73
N MET A 153 2.75 0.89 6.81
CA MET A 153 1.87 0.58 7.93
C MET A 153 1.34 1.86 8.58
N HIS A 154 0.02 2.03 8.59
CA HIS A 154 -0.65 3.19 9.19
C HIS A 154 -1.92 2.73 9.90
N ALA A 155 -2.09 3.19 11.13
CA ALA A 155 -3.27 2.91 11.94
C ALA A 155 -3.60 4.14 12.77
N ARG A 156 -4.89 4.40 12.95
CA ARG A 156 -5.40 5.52 13.74
C ARG A 156 -6.51 5.02 14.65
N GLY A 157 -6.38 5.29 15.95
CA GLY A 157 -7.45 5.09 16.93
C GLY A 157 -8.30 6.36 17.10
N ARG A 158 -7.74 7.35 17.79
CA ARG A 158 -8.24 8.74 17.86
C ARG A 158 -7.06 9.66 17.64
N GLY A 159 -7.30 10.83 17.06
CA GLY A 159 -6.22 11.74 16.68
C GLY A 159 -6.73 13.16 16.46
N PRO A 160 -5.86 14.07 16.01
CA PRO A 160 -6.24 15.46 15.75
C PRO A 160 -7.31 15.56 14.66
N CYS A 161 -8.10 16.63 14.76
CA CYS A 161 -9.11 16.99 13.78
C CYS A 161 -8.77 18.33 13.12
N SER A 162 -9.22 18.51 11.88
CA SER A 162 -9.15 19.80 11.20
C SER A 162 -9.93 20.87 11.95
N ALA A 163 -9.37 22.07 12.06
CA ALA A 163 -10.04 23.18 12.76
C ALA A 163 -11.35 23.61 12.08
N MET A 164 -11.38 23.59 10.74
CA MET A 164 -12.52 24.06 9.96
C MET A 164 -13.67 23.05 9.98
N THR A 165 -13.41 21.80 9.58
CA THR A 165 -14.45 20.77 9.40
C THR A 165 -14.63 19.85 10.61
N ARG A 166 -13.73 19.92 11.60
CA ARG A 166 -13.68 19.00 12.76
C ARG A 166 -13.59 17.51 12.42
N GLN A 167 -13.33 17.19 11.16
CA GLN A 167 -13.10 15.84 10.68
C GLN A 167 -11.64 15.41 10.97
N PRO A 168 -11.37 14.10 11.01
CA PRO A 168 -10.02 13.57 11.02
C PRO A 168 -9.08 14.27 10.03
N THR A 169 -7.86 14.59 10.48
CA THR A 169 -6.80 15.14 9.62
C THR A 169 -6.51 14.25 8.41
N GLU A 170 -6.00 14.87 7.34
CA GLU A 170 -5.55 14.17 6.14
C GLU A 170 -4.07 13.79 6.22
N GLY A 171 -3.72 12.67 5.60
CA GLY A 171 -2.34 12.25 5.38
C GLY A 171 -1.71 11.52 6.57
N ARG A 172 -0.88 10.53 6.26
CA ARG A 172 -0.24 9.69 7.28
C ARG A 172 0.66 10.46 8.24
N SER A 173 1.43 11.44 7.74
CA SER A 173 2.36 12.23 8.57
C SER A 173 1.66 13.05 9.66
N ARG A 174 0.35 13.26 9.55
CA ARG A 174 -0.48 14.01 10.51
C ARG A 174 -1.44 13.11 11.27
N ASP A 175 -1.10 11.83 11.40
CA ASP A 175 -1.96 10.82 12.01
C ASP A 175 -3.37 10.79 11.37
N GLY A 176 -3.42 10.92 10.04
CA GLY A 176 -4.66 11.14 9.32
C GLY A 176 -5.59 9.92 9.30
N GLY A 177 -6.88 10.16 9.14
CA GLY A 177 -7.87 9.10 8.98
C GLY A 177 -7.82 8.44 7.60
N LEU A 178 -8.38 7.23 7.49
CA LEU A 178 -8.69 6.63 6.19
C LEU A 178 -10.03 7.17 5.71
N ARG A 179 -10.09 7.53 4.42
CA ARG A 179 -11.29 8.09 3.82
C ARG A 179 -12.24 6.97 3.41
N LEU A 180 -13.46 7.02 3.91
CA LEU A 180 -14.59 6.28 3.33
C LEU A 180 -15.25 7.21 2.31
N GLY A 181 -15.05 6.90 1.03
CA GLY A 181 -15.48 7.74 -0.08
C GLY A 181 -16.91 7.47 -0.53
N GLU A 182 -17.26 8.09 -1.65
CA GLU A 182 -18.59 7.95 -2.26
C GLU A 182 -18.82 6.53 -2.79
N MET A 183 -17.78 5.90 -3.35
CA MET A 183 -17.89 4.53 -3.87
C MET A 183 -18.11 3.52 -2.73
N GLU A 184 -17.38 3.67 -1.62
CA GLU A 184 -17.54 2.80 -0.45
C GLU A 184 -18.91 3.00 0.23
N ARG A 185 -19.42 4.24 0.25
CA ARG A 185 -20.78 4.54 0.70
C ARG A 185 -21.82 3.76 -0.12
N ASP A 186 -21.69 3.76 -1.45
CA ASP A 186 -22.65 3.10 -2.33
C ASP A 186 -22.63 1.57 -2.15
N CYS A 187 -21.45 1.00 -1.90
CA CYS A 187 -21.34 -0.42 -1.51
C CYS A 187 -22.12 -0.71 -0.21
N LEU A 188 -22.00 0.14 0.82
CA LEU A 188 -22.74 -0.04 2.08
C LEU A 188 -24.25 0.08 1.91
N ILE A 189 -24.71 0.98 1.04
CA ILE A 189 -26.12 1.14 0.68
C ILE A 189 -26.62 -0.11 -0.04
N GLY A 190 -25.84 -0.65 -0.99
CA GLY A 190 -26.17 -1.89 -1.72
C GLY A 190 -26.34 -3.11 -0.80
N HIS A 191 -25.61 -3.15 0.31
CA HIS A 191 -25.78 -4.18 1.35
C HIS A 191 -26.96 -3.91 2.31
N GLY A 192 -27.62 -2.75 2.24
CA GLY A 192 -28.69 -2.38 3.16
C GLY A 192 -28.21 -2.10 4.59
N ALA A 193 -26.92 -1.84 4.80
CA ALA A 193 -26.31 -1.71 6.12
C ALA A 193 -26.49 -0.29 6.70
N SER A 194 -27.74 0.10 6.96
CA SER A 194 -28.12 1.46 7.38
C SER A 194 -27.45 1.93 8.68
N ASN A 195 -27.39 1.06 9.70
CA ASN A 195 -26.76 1.39 10.98
C ASN A 195 -25.24 1.56 10.86
N LEU A 196 -24.59 0.74 10.03
CA LEU A 196 -23.15 0.84 9.77
C LEU A 196 -22.81 2.13 9.02
N LEU A 197 -23.66 2.50 8.06
CA LEU A 197 -23.53 3.76 7.33
C LEU A 197 -23.57 4.97 8.28
N LYS A 198 -24.56 4.98 9.19
CA LYS A 198 -24.70 6.03 10.21
C LYS A 198 -23.51 6.05 11.19
N GLU A 199 -23.00 4.88 11.56
CA GLU A 199 -21.84 4.79 12.45
C GLU A 199 -20.58 5.35 11.80
N ARG A 200 -20.25 4.91 10.58
CA ARG A 200 -19.02 5.34 9.88
C ARG A 200 -19.04 6.80 9.44
N LEU A 201 -20.16 7.27 8.89
CA LEU A 201 -20.23 8.62 8.29
C LEU A 201 -20.60 9.73 9.28
N MET A 202 -21.13 9.39 10.45
CA MET A 202 -21.56 10.40 11.43
C MET A 202 -20.92 10.15 12.80
N HIS A 203 -21.17 8.99 13.43
CA HIS A 203 -20.73 8.77 14.81
C HIS A 203 -19.20 8.71 14.97
N SER A 204 -18.50 8.08 14.04
CA SER A 204 -17.04 7.89 14.07
C SER A 204 -16.26 8.93 13.25
N SER A 205 -16.93 9.98 12.75
CA SER A 205 -16.31 11.05 11.96
C SER A 205 -16.44 12.40 12.66
N ASP A 206 -17.62 13.01 12.62
CA ASP A 206 -17.83 14.42 12.98
C ASP A 206 -19.19 14.65 13.67
N ALA A 207 -19.64 13.71 14.49
CA ALA A 207 -20.87 13.86 15.27
C ALA A 207 -20.85 15.11 16.15
N PHE A 208 -21.89 15.93 16.03
CA PHE A 208 -22.01 17.19 16.76
C PHE A 208 -23.46 17.42 17.21
N ASP A 209 -23.62 17.88 18.45
CA ASP A 209 -24.91 18.24 19.02
C ASP A 209 -25.18 19.73 18.76
N THR A 210 -26.30 20.02 18.10
CA THR A 210 -26.69 21.38 17.67
C THR A 210 -28.08 21.72 18.14
N ASP A 211 -28.27 22.95 18.61
CA ASP A 211 -29.57 23.48 19.00
C ASP A 211 -30.31 24.03 17.78
N VAL A 212 -31.56 23.59 17.56
CA VAL A 212 -32.41 24.02 16.45
C VAL A 212 -33.76 24.48 16.99
N CYS A 213 -34.25 25.62 16.51
CA CYS A 213 -35.57 26.12 16.91
C CYS A 213 -36.69 25.50 16.05
N ARG A 214 -37.69 24.90 16.69
CA ARG A 214 -38.85 24.29 16.03
C ARG A 214 -39.73 25.31 15.28
N ALA A 215 -39.79 26.55 15.76
CA ALA A 215 -40.64 27.59 15.16
C ALA A 215 -40.03 28.20 13.88
N CYS A 216 -38.74 28.57 13.88
CA CYS A 216 -38.10 29.22 12.73
C CYS A 216 -37.23 28.29 11.87
N GLY A 217 -36.87 27.11 12.38
CA GLY A 217 -36.04 26.11 11.70
C GLY A 217 -34.55 26.46 11.63
N LEU A 218 -34.11 27.50 12.34
CA LEU A 218 -32.71 27.96 12.35
C LEU A 218 -31.93 27.38 13.53
N ILE A 219 -30.62 27.27 13.34
CA ILE A 219 -29.68 26.87 14.39
C ILE A 219 -29.54 28.00 15.42
N GLY A 220 -29.66 27.64 16.70
CA GLY A 220 -29.42 28.50 17.85
C GLY A 220 -28.08 28.20 18.52
N TYR A 221 -27.87 28.81 19.69
CA TYR A 221 -26.72 28.52 20.55
C TYR A 221 -27.14 28.50 22.02
N SER A 222 -26.59 27.57 22.81
CA SER A 222 -26.79 27.50 24.26
C SER A 222 -28.28 27.52 24.68
N GLY A 223 -29.12 26.77 23.97
CA GLY A 223 -30.57 26.72 24.23
C GLY A 223 -31.34 28.00 23.89
N TRP A 224 -30.75 28.93 23.14
CA TRP A 224 -31.34 30.21 22.77
C TRP A 224 -31.44 30.38 21.24
N CYS A 225 -32.63 30.72 20.75
CA CYS A 225 -32.83 31.12 19.37
C CYS A 225 -32.61 32.62 19.22
N GLN A 226 -31.59 33.05 18.46
CA GLN A 226 -31.34 34.47 18.22
C GLN A 226 -32.44 35.15 17.42
N TYR A 227 -33.06 34.44 16.47
CA TYR A 227 -34.08 34.99 15.58
C TYR A 227 -35.40 35.24 16.32
N CYS A 228 -35.91 34.24 17.02
CA CYS A 228 -37.16 34.33 17.78
C CYS A 228 -36.98 34.99 19.17
N LYS A 229 -35.73 35.20 19.60
CA LYS A 229 -35.36 35.72 20.93
C LYS A 229 -36.07 34.97 22.06
N SER A 230 -36.12 33.65 21.96
CA SER A 230 -36.80 32.79 22.93
C SER A 230 -36.06 31.45 23.11
N ARG A 231 -36.28 30.83 24.28
CA ARG A 231 -35.80 29.46 24.59
C ARG A 231 -36.87 28.38 24.42
N LYS A 232 -38.14 28.77 24.27
CA LYS A 232 -39.30 27.87 24.43
C LYS A 232 -39.28 26.70 23.44
N ASP A 233 -38.89 26.95 22.20
CA ASP A 233 -38.98 25.99 21.09
C ASP A 233 -37.62 25.46 20.63
N VAL A 234 -36.57 25.56 21.45
CA VAL A 234 -35.22 25.10 21.10
C VAL A 234 -35.04 23.64 21.49
N VAL A 235 -34.60 22.81 20.54
CA VAL A 235 -34.36 21.37 20.72
C VAL A 235 -32.95 21.04 20.25
N THR A 236 -32.23 20.23 21.03
CA THR A 236 -30.90 19.74 20.64
C THR A 236 -31.04 18.49 19.78
N ILE A 237 -30.41 18.49 18.60
CA ILE A 237 -30.34 17.36 17.68
C ILE A 237 -28.88 17.00 17.40
N LYS A 238 -28.62 15.71 17.13
CA LYS A 238 -27.31 15.24 16.70
C LYS A 238 -27.23 15.25 15.18
N ILE A 239 -26.27 15.98 14.62
CA ILE A 239 -26.04 16.08 13.17
C ILE A 239 -24.54 15.99 12.85
N PRO A 240 -24.13 15.63 11.62
CA PRO A 240 -22.75 15.77 11.20
C PRO A 240 -22.31 17.24 11.25
N TYR A 241 -21.11 17.52 11.77
CA TYR A 241 -20.59 18.88 11.84
C TYR A 241 -20.42 19.50 10.45
N ALA A 242 -20.04 18.71 9.44
CA ALA A 242 -20.00 19.19 8.05
C ALA A 242 -21.36 19.72 7.56
N CYS A 243 -22.47 19.10 7.97
CA CYS A 243 -23.82 19.58 7.65
C CYS A 243 -24.13 20.90 8.37
N LYS A 244 -23.75 21.01 9.66
CA LYS A 244 -23.86 22.26 10.43
C LYS A 244 -23.05 23.40 9.79
N LEU A 245 -21.85 23.11 9.30
CA LEU A 245 -21.00 24.07 8.58
C LEU A 245 -21.65 24.49 7.25
N LEU A 246 -22.12 23.54 6.46
CA LEU A 246 -22.83 23.81 5.21
C LEU A 246 -24.01 24.76 5.40
N PHE A 247 -24.83 24.56 6.44
CA PHE A 247 -25.94 25.47 6.72
C PHE A 247 -25.48 26.90 7.03
N GLN A 248 -24.35 27.07 7.72
CA GLN A 248 -23.78 28.39 7.99
C GLN A 248 -23.26 29.06 6.71
N GLU A 249 -22.62 28.31 5.83
CA GLU A 249 -22.15 28.80 4.53
C GLU A 249 -23.33 29.19 3.62
N MET A 250 -24.39 28.38 3.57
CA MET A 250 -25.61 28.70 2.83
C MET A 250 -26.27 29.99 3.33
N MET A 251 -26.39 30.15 4.66
CA MET A 251 -26.95 31.38 5.25
C MET A 251 -26.11 32.61 4.90
N ALA A 252 -24.79 32.49 4.83
CA ALA A 252 -23.91 33.58 4.40
C ALA A 252 -24.12 33.95 2.92
N MET A 253 -24.50 32.99 2.08
CA MET A 253 -24.89 33.20 0.68
C MET A 253 -26.37 33.61 0.50
N ASN A 254 -27.07 33.96 1.60
CA ASN A 254 -28.49 34.33 1.61
C ASN A 254 -29.44 33.20 1.16
N ILE A 255 -29.02 31.94 1.29
CA ILE A 255 -29.86 30.76 1.12
C ILE A 255 -30.15 30.22 2.52
N VAL A 256 -31.41 30.24 2.95
CA VAL A 256 -31.78 29.91 4.33
C VAL A 256 -32.34 28.48 4.43
N PRO A 257 -31.53 27.48 4.86
CA PRO A 257 -32.00 26.12 5.09
C PRO A 257 -32.81 26.06 6.39
N ARG A 258 -34.14 26.06 6.29
CA ARG A 258 -35.04 25.93 7.46
C ARG A 258 -35.35 24.46 7.72
N LEU A 259 -35.01 23.98 8.91
CA LEU A 259 -35.31 22.61 9.35
C LEU A 259 -36.75 22.50 9.87
N SER A 260 -37.47 21.47 9.43
CA SER A 260 -38.75 21.06 10.02
C SER A 260 -38.53 19.84 10.89
N LEU A 261 -38.78 19.97 12.20
CA LEU A 261 -38.59 18.89 13.17
C LEU A 261 -39.94 18.23 13.49
N GLN A 262 -40.01 16.92 13.32
CA GLN A 262 -41.14 16.08 13.75
C GLN A 262 -40.67 15.12 14.83
N ALA A 263 -41.55 14.77 15.77
CA ALA A 263 -41.30 13.68 16.68
C ALA A 263 -41.36 12.35 15.90
N LEU A 264 -40.39 11.49 16.14
CA LEU A 264 -40.40 10.09 15.67
C LEU A 264 -41.38 9.27 16.52
#